data_AF-A0A813GNC6-F1
#
_entry.id   AF-A0A813GNC6-F1
#
_cell.length_a   1.000
_cell.length_b   1.000
_cell.length_c   1.000
_cell.angle_alpha   90.00
_cell.angle_beta   90.00
_cell.angle_gamma   90.00
#
_symmetry.space_group_name_H-M   'P 1'
#
loop_
_entity.id
_entity.type
_entity.pdbx_description
1 polymer ?
#
loop_
_entity_poly.entity_id
_entity_poly.type
_entity_poly.pdbx_seq_one_letter_code
_entity_poly.pdbx_strand_id
1 'polypeptide(L)'
;MAVGSDTFGRGSRGRRRSAHAPPFAARQTARLLVVVGLCLSAACSSSMLLLWASPVRQLVGSTTRLSSRMALRAVAQSAAQSTAVEADFEALSTRLKDISALGGISGLLGWDEMTMMPAGASAYRAAQKEALAGVLYSKSTDPALGDLLTRLGQADLAGLNAYQQASVREASRDFKKTTALSEELVRREAGLETKGYATWVQARKAKDWSMFSPVLREWVTARKERAAMIDASKPPYDVLADDYSAGLTAARIQEVFDEVKTGLVPFLAELREKGTAPDDSWLKGDFDTEKQAGLCRDISVALGFDLEKGRLDVSVHPFTGGSGPTDVRMTTRFKKEDVTEGITGAIHETGHALYEQGRNEEYDGLPVSQAAGMAIHESQSLLWERMVALSLPFSRYLLPKLRESFPG
;
A
#
# COMPACT_ATOMS: atom_id res chain seq x y z
N MET A 1 -7.58 -4.22 70.61
CA MET A 1 -6.75 -5.19 71.35
C MET A 1 -5.81 -5.80 70.30
N ALA A 2 -4.54 -5.38 70.19
CA ALA A 2 -3.38 -5.75 71.03
C ALA A 2 -2.98 -7.23 70.80
N VAL A 3 -1.75 -7.68 70.46
CA VAL A 3 -0.35 -7.14 70.36
C VAL A 3 0.36 -7.91 69.20
N GLY A 4 1.47 -7.54 68.53
CA GLY A 4 2.39 -6.37 68.50
C GLY A 4 3.88 -6.80 68.27
N SER A 5 4.78 -5.86 67.88
CA SER A 5 6.29 -5.97 67.75
C SER A 5 6.87 -6.99 66.74
N ASP A 6 8.06 -6.85 66.11
CA ASP A 6 9.18 -5.85 66.14
C ASP A 6 9.91 -5.86 64.76
N THR A 7 10.23 -4.73 64.11
CA THR A 7 11.48 -3.91 64.12
C THR A 7 12.83 -4.57 63.73
N PHE A 8 13.42 -4.12 62.60
CA PHE A 8 14.87 -3.98 62.24
C PHE A 8 14.94 -3.55 60.74
N GLY A 9 15.83 -2.70 60.22
CA GLY A 9 16.80 -1.78 60.83
C GLY A 9 18.05 -1.55 59.95
N ARG A 10 18.25 -0.32 59.43
CA ARG A 10 19.44 0.20 58.66
C ARG A 10 19.57 -0.27 57.20
N GLY A 11 20.19 0.46 56.26
CA GLY A 11 20.77 1.82 56.30
C GLY A 11 22.12 1.95 55.54
N SER A 12 22.39 3.13 54.94
CA SER A 12 23.58 3.54 54.12
C SER A 12 23.51 3.15 52.61
N ARG A 13 23.60 4.06 51.62
CA ARG A 13 24.57 5.14 51.23
C ARG A 13 25.85 4.62 50.57
N GLY A 14 26.07 4.86 49.26
CA GLY A 14 27.33 4.45 48.59
C GLY A 14 27.54 4.83 47.11
N ARG A 15 27.77 6.12 46.83
CA ARG A 15 28.32 6.76 45.60
C ARG A 15 28.99 5.94 44.47
N ARG A 16 28.62 6.31 43.23
CA ARG A 16 29.45 6.68 42.03
C ARG A 16 30.84 6.04 41.79
N ARG A 17 31.00 5.46 40.59
CA ARG A 17 32.10 5.59 39.57
C ARG A 17 31.54 4.95 38.28
N SER A 18 31.50 5.49 37.06
CA SER A 18 32.38 6.34 36.23
C SER A 18 33.72 5.69 35.84
N ALA A 19 34.01 5.68 34.52
CA ALA A 19 35.09 4.97 33.78
C ALA A 19 34.63 3.65 33.11
N HIS A 20 35.06 3.29 31.91
CA HIS A 20 35.74 4.03 30.82
C HIS A 20 35.49 3.29 29.50
N ALA A 21 35.32 4.02 28.39
CA ALA A 21 35.50 3.46 27.05
C ALA A 21 36.97 3.63 26.61
N PRO A 22 37.61 2.64 25.97
CA PRO A 22 38.88 2.81 25.26
C PRO A 22 38.65 3.00 23.75
N PRO A 23 39.34 3.95 23.09
CA PRO A 23 39.36 4.05 21.63
C PRO A 23 40.43 3.14 21.04
N PHE A 24 40.27 2.73 19.77
CA PHE A 24 41.37 2.24 18.95
C PHE A 24 41.35 2.92 17.58
N ALA A 25 42.48 3.55 17.23
CA ALA A 25 42.67 4.24 15.97
C ALA A 25 44.12 4.10 15.49
N ALA A 26 44.27 4.07 14.15
CA ALA A 26 45.52 4.19 13.40
C ALA A 26 46.43 2.92 13.39
N ARG A 27 47.20 2.59 12.34
CA ARG A 27 47.61 3.34 11.12
C ARG A 27 47.77 2.43 9.89
N GLN A 28 47.51 2.97 8.69
CA GLN A 28 48.37 2.96 7.47
C GLN A 28 47.58 3.66 6.32
N THR A 29 47.77 4.95 6.01
CA THR A 29 48.72 5.54 5.03
C THR A 29 48.65 4.87 3.63
N ALA A 30 48.31 5.51 2.50
CA ALA A 30 48.66 6.85 2.02
C ALA A 30 47.92 7.28 0.71
N ARG A 31 48.08 8.57 0.29
CA ARG A 31 47.66 9.24 -0.99
C ARG A 31 46.14 9.49 -1.14
N LEU A 32 45.54 10.69 -1.12
CA LEU A 32 45.92 12.12 -1.36
C LEU A 32 45.85 12.59 -2.84
N LEU A 33 45.28 13.80 -3.06
CA LEU A 33 45.02 14.57 -4.31
C LEU A 33 43.73 14.15 -5.08
N VAL A 34 42.74 15.02 -5.43
CA VAL A 34 42.47 16.46 -5.19
C VAL A 34 40.95 16.69 -5.05
N VAL A 35 40.54 17.71 -4.29
CA VAL A 35 39.15 18.20 -4.15
C VAL A 35 38.99 19.59 -4.80
N VAL A 36 37.92 19.75 -5.60
CA VAL A 36 37.13 20.96 -5.95
C VAL A 36 37.82 22.33 -6.18
N GLY A 37 37.48 22.97 -7.31
CA GLY A 37 37.68 24.41 -7.53
C GLY A 37 36.72 24.99 -8.58
N LEU A 38 35.80 25.86 -8.18
CA LEU A 38 34.85 26.57 -9.04
C LEU A 38 35.40 27.91 -9.57
N CYS A 39 34.81 28.36 -10.69
CA CYS A 39 34.51 29.75 -11.09
C CYS A 39 35.62 30.82 -11.24
N LEU A 40 35.59 31.43 -12.45
CA LEU A 40 35.70 32.88 -12.74
C LEU A 40 36.84 33.72 -12.12
N SER A 41 37.76 34.19 -12.98
CA SER A 41 38.14 35.62 -13.05
C SER A 41 38.91 35.93 -14.34
N ALA A 42 38.96 37.21 -14.71
CA ALA A 42 39.55 37.70 -15.96
C ALA A 42 40.67 38.72 -15.72
N ALA A 43 41.42 39.00 -16.79
CA ALA A 43 42.32 40.14 -17.00
C ALA A 43 43.65 40.23 -16.20
N CYS A 44 44.78 40.13 -16.92
CA CYS A 44 45.79 41.21 -16.94
C CYS A 44 46.85 41.06 -18.07
N SER A 45 46.87 42.05 -18.97
CA SER A 45 48.03 42.81 -19.49
C SER A 45 49.37 42.12 -19.89
N SER A 46 49.65 42.16 -21.21
CA SER A 46 50.88 42.61 -21.91
C SER A 46 52.25 42.49 -21.19
N SER A 47 53.31 41.88 -21.78
CA SER A 47 54.06 42.45 -22.92
C SER A 47 55.21 41.55 -23.43
N MET A 48 55.50 41.65 -24.74
CA MET A 48 56.80 41.39 -25.43
C MET A 48 57.65 40.14 -25.11
N LEU A 49 57.69 39.21 -26.08
CA LEU A 49 58.90 39.01 -26.89
C LEU A 49 58.53 38.31 -28.23
N LEU A 50 59.11 38.80 -29.32
CA LEU A 50 58.87 38.33 -30.70
C LEU A 50 59.97 37.37 -31.16
N LEU A 51 59.70 36.69 -32.29
CA LEU A 51 60.60 35.81 -33.05
C LEU A 51 60.77 34.39 -32.48
N TRP A 52 60.05 33.43 -33.07
CA TRP A 52 60.60 32.53 -34.10
C TRP A 52 59.42 31.93 -34.92
N ALA A 53 59.71 31.27 -36.04
CA ALA A 53 58.75 31.11 -37.15
C ALA A 53 57.61 30.09 -36.95
N SER A 54 56.51 30.32 -37.67
CA SER A 54 55.50 29.30 -38.04
C SER A 54 56.12 28.19 -38.92
N PRO A 55 55.56 26.95 -39.00
CA PRO A 55 54.11 26.71 -39.08
C PRO A 55 53.57 25.42 -38.40
N VAL A 56 52.81 25.57 -37.30
CA VAL A 56 51.89 24.52 -36.81
C VAL A 56 50.53 25.14 -36.46
N ARG A 57 49.83 25.70 -37.46
CA ARG A 57 48.50 26.32 -37.28
C ARG A 57 47.33 25.56 -37.93
N GLN A 58 47.53 24.29 -38.32
CA GLN A 58 46.49 23.46 -38.94
C GLN A 58 46.19 22.10 -38.28
N LEU A 59 46.95 21.61 -37.27
CA LEU A 59 46.64 20.33 -36.59
C LEU A 59 46.04 20.43 -35.17
N VAL A 60 46.17 21.56 -34.47
CA VAL A 60 45.59 21.72 -33.11
C VAL A 60 44.16 22.29 -33.14
N GLY A 61 43.77 22.93 -34.25
CA GLY A 61 42.43 23.49 -34.44
C GLY A 61 41.37 22.47 -34.89
N SER A 62 41.76 21.28 -35.34
CA SER A 62 40.83 20.21 -35.74
C SER A 62 40.45 19.33 -34.55
N THR A 63 41.42 18.87 -33.76
CA THR A 63 41.20 17.98 -32.60
C THR A 63 40.36 18.65 -31.50
N THR A 64 40.64 19.91 -31.19
CA THR A 64 39.85 20.70 -30.22
C THR A 64 38.41 20.96 -30.69
N ARG A 65 38.20 21.24 -31.98
CA ARG A 65 36.86 21.43 -32.57
C ARG A 65 36.09 20.12 -32.76
N LEU A 66 36.78 19.00 -32.98
CA LEU A 66 36.17 17.67 -33.00
C LEU A 66 35.69 17.29 -31.60
N SER A 67 36.54 17.48 -30.58
CA SER A 67 36.18 17.20 -29.19
C SER A 67 34.99 18.06 -28.70
N SER A 68 34.97 19.36 -29.02
CA SER A 68 33.84 20.23 -28.66
C SER A 68 32.57 19.92 -29.44
N ARG A 69 32.65 19.54 -30.73
CA ARG A 69 31.49 19.07 -31.51
C ARG A 69 30.95 17.73 -31.00
N MET A 70 31.82 16.81 -30.58
CA MET A 70 31.39 15.54 -29.97
C MET A 70 30.72 15.78 -28.62
N ALA A 71 31.26 16.65 -27.77
CA ALA A 71 30.63 17.04 -26.51
C ALA A 71 29.26 17.71 -26.72
N LEU A 72 29.16 18.69 -27.62
CA LEU A 72 27.89 19.35 -27.96
C LEU A 72 26.87 18.37 -28.54
N ARG A 73 27.30 17.41 -29.37
CA ARG A 73 26.43 16.37 -29.92
C ARG A 73 25.94 15.41 -28.83
N ALA A 74 26.80 15.02 -27.89
CA ALA A 74 26.41 14.19 -26.75
C ALA A 74 25.39 14.89 -25.84
N VAL A 75 25.59 16.18 -25.54
CA VAL A 75 24.63 17.00 -24.78
C VAL A 75 23.30 17.12 -25.52
N ALA A 76 23.32 17.38 -26.83
CA ALA A 76 22.10 17.46 -27.63
C ALA A 76 21.36 16.11 -27.73
N GLN A 77 22.09 14.99 -27.80
CA GLN A 77 21.51 13.64 -27.77
C GLN A 77 20.89 13.31 -26.40
N SER A 78 21.58 13.64 -25.31
CA SER A 78 21.06 13.47 -23.94
C SER A 78 19.80 14.31 -23.70
N ALA A 79 19.79 15.58 -24.13
CA ALA A 79 18.61 16.43 -24.04
C ALA A 79 17.43 15.89 -24.87
N ALA A 80 17.68 15.49 -26.12
CA ALA A 80 16.65 14.88 -26.98
C ALA A 80 16.09 13.57 -26.38
N GLN A 81 16.96 12.76 -25.76
CA GLN A 81 16.57 11.53 -25.08
C GLN A 81 15.70 11.80 -23.85
N SER A 82 16.04 12.80 -23.02
CA SER A 82 15.19 13.25 -21.90
C SER A 82 13.79 13.64 -22.39
N THR A 83 13.70 14.50 -23.41
CA THR A 83 12.40 14.94 -23.96
C THR A 83 11.57 13.80 -24.57
N ALA A 84 12.22 12.75 -25.09
CA ALA A 84 11.52 11.57 -25.60
C ALA A 84 10.98 10.68 -24.47
N VAL A 85 11.75 10.50 -23.39
CA VAL A 85 11.34 9.74 -22.20
C VAL A 85 10.21 10.46 -21.45
N GLU A 86 10.28 11.78 -21.33
CA GLU A 86 9.21 12.61 -20.78
C GLU A 86 7.92 12.47 -21.60
N ALA A 87 8.01 12.53 -22.94
CA ALA A 87 6.84 12.37 -23.81
C ALA A 87 6.22 10.96 -23.75
N ASP A 88 7.04 9.90 -23.72
CA ASP A 88 6.55 8.52 -23.54
C ASP A 88 5.94 8.33 -22.13
N PHE A 89 6.49 8.98 -21.09
CA PHE A 89 5.92 8.94 -19.74
C PHE A 89 4.55 9.64 -19.65
N GLU A 90 4.37 10.80 -20.30
CA GLU A 90 3.07 11.48 -20.34
C GLU A 90 2.02 10.69 -21.14
N ALA A 91 2.43 10.05 -22.24
CA ALA A 91 1.57 9.16 -23.02
C ALA A 91 1.17 7.89 -22.23
N LEU A 92 2.09 7.31 -21.47
CA LEU A 92 1.81 6.24 -20.51
C LEU A 92 0.84 6.71 -19.42
N SER A 93 1.13 7.84 -18.79
CA SER A 93 0.34 8.41 -17.70
C SER A 93 -1.10 8.70 -18.10
N THR A 94 -1.30 9.22 -19.32
CA THR A 94 -2.64 9.46 -19.89
C THR A 94 -3.45 8.16 -19.98
N ARG A 95 -2.83 7.06 -20.43
CA ARG A 95 -3.48 5.74 -20.55
C ARG A 95 -3.76 5.10 -19.19
N LEU A 96 -2.84 5.20 -18.24
CA LEU A 96 -3.02 4.68 -16.89
C LEU A 96 -4.15 5.42 -16.15
N LYS A 97 -4.23 6.75 -16.28
CA LYS A 97 -5.32 7.56 -15.69
C LYS A 97 -6.70 7.19 -16.24
N ASP A 98 -6.82 6.94 -17.54
CA ASP A 98 -8.05 6.46 -18.18
C ASP A 98 -8.46 5.05 -17.67
N ILE A 99 -7.51 4.12 -17.56
CA ILE A 99 -7.74 2.80 -16.93
C ILE A 99 -8.18 2.95 -15.48
N SER A 100 -7.53 3.82 -14.70
CA SER A 100 -7.86 4.06 -13.29
C SER A 100 -9.25 4.68 -13.12
N ALA A 101 -9.67 5.60 -13.99
CA ALA A 101 -11.01 6.19 -13.96
C ALA A 101 -12.10 5.14 -14.21
N LEU A 102 -11.89 4.24 -15.17
CA LEU A 102 -12.77 3.09 -15.41
C LEU A 102 -12.77 2.11 -14.23
N GLY A 103 -11.62 1.93 -13.57
CA GLY A 103 -11.50 1.19 -12.31
C GLY A 103 -12.35 1.80 -11.19
N GLY A 104 -12.33 3.13 -11.04
CA GLY A 104 -13.18 3.87 -10.10
C GLY A 104 -14.68 3.68 -10.36
N ILE A 105 -15.09 3.68 -11.63
CA ILE A 105 -16.49 3.35 -12.01
C ILE A 105 -16.85 1.91 -11.61
N SER A 106 -15.93 0.95 -11.80
CA SER A 106 -16.12 -0.43 -11.35
C SER A 106 -16.22 -0.52 -9.83
N GLY A 107 -15.46 0.29 -9.10
CA GLY A 107 -15.54 0.45 -7.64
C GLY A 107 -16.93 0.93 -7.20
N LEU A 108 -17.50 1.93 -7.88
CA LEU A 108 -18.86 2.41 -7.59
C LEU A 108 -19.95 1.36 -7.88
N LEU A 109 -19.83 0.58 -8.96
CA LEU A 109 -20.77 -0.51 -9.25
C LEU A 109 -20.76 -1.58 -8.15
N GLY A 110 -19.58 -1.89 -7.60
CA GLY A 110 -19.42 -2.81 -6.47
C GLY A 110 -19.90 -2.22 -5.14
N TRP A 111 -19.62 -0.93 -4.88
CA TRP A 111 -20.14 -0.25 -3.68
C TRP A 111 -21.67 -0.22 -3.66
N ASP A 112 -22.31 0.13 -4.79
CA ASP A 112 -23.77 0.19 -4.89
C ASP A 112 -24.40 -1.19 -4.74
N GLU A 113 -23.78 -2.23 -5.31
CA GLU A 113 -24.20 -3.63 -5.19
C GLU A 113 -24.27 -4.11 -3.73
N MET A 114 -23.43 -3.56 -2.87
CA MET A 114 -23.31 -3.91 -1.45
C MET A 114 -24.07 -2.98 -0.49
N THR A 115 -24.71 -1.91 -1.00
CA THR A 115 -25.34 -0.86 -0.16
C THR A 115 -26.76 -0.47 -0.60
N MET A 116 -26.94 -0.07 -1.86
CA MET A 116 -28.16 0.59 -2.35
C MET A 116 -28.93 -0.24 -3.41
N MET A 117 -28.28 -1.23 -4.02
CA MET A 117 -28.84 -1.99 -5.13
C MET A 117 -30.12 -2.75 -4.73
N PRO A 118 -31.24 -2.61 -5.48
CA PRO A 118 -32.43 -3.42 -5.24
C PRO A 118 -32.16 -4.92 -5.43
N ALA A 119 -32.76 -5.77 -4.58
CA ALA A 119 -32.54 -7.22 -4.58
C ALA A 119 -32.86 -7.93 -5.92
N GLY A 120 -33.71 -7.33 -6.77
CA GLY A 120 -34.02 -7.85 -8.11
C GLY A 120 -33.03 -7.44 -9.22
N ALA A 121 -32.05 -6.56 -8.94
CA ALA A 121 -31.20 -5.95 -9.95
C ALA A 121 -29.89 -6.72 -10.25
N SER A 122 -29.59 -7.79 -9.52
CA SER A 122 -28.29 -8.51 -9.59
C SER A 122 -27.90 -8.93 -11.02
N ALA A 123 -28.85 -9.41 -11.83
CA ALA A 123 -28.57 -9.81 -13.21
C ALA A 123 -28.18 -8.61 -14.11
N TYR A 124 -28.80 -7.45 -13.88
CA TYR A 124 -28.49 -6.22 -14.62
C TYR A 124 -27.13 -5.64 -14.16
N ARG A 125 -26.86 -5.66 -12.85
CA ARG A 125 -25.55 -5.28 -12.29
C ARG A 125 -24.41 -6.17 -12.78
N ALA A 126 -24.64 -7.48 -12.88
CA ALA A 126 -23.68 -8.41 -13.46
C ALA A 126 -23.32 -8.03 -14.90
N ALA A 127 -24.32 -7.77 -15.75
CA ALA A 127 -24.10 -7.34 -17.14
C ALA A 127 -23.35 -5.99 -17.24
N GLN A 128 -23.63 -5.03 -16.34
CA GLN A 128 -22.88 -3.77 -16.27
C GLN A 128 -21.39 -4.01 -15.93
N LYS A 129 -21.12 -4.86 -14.92
CA LYS A 129 -19.76 -5.20 -14.49
C LYS A 129 -19.00 -5.99 -15.56
N GLU A 130 -19.66 -6.93 -16.23
CA GLU A 130 -19.08 -7.71 -17.34
C GLU A 130 -18.67 -6.81 -18.52
N ALA A 131 -19.56 -5.93 -18.97
CA ALA A 131 -19.26 -4.99 -20.05
C ALA A 131 -18.10 -4.06 -19.72
N LEU A 132 -18.06 -3.52 -18.49
CA LEU A 132 -16.97 -2.65 -18.03
C LEU A 132 -15.64 -3.42 -17.88
N ALA A 133 -15.68 -4.66 -17.36
CA ALA A 133 -14.51 -5.52 -17.25
C ALA A 133 -13.88 -5.83 -18.62
N GLY A 134 -14.69 -6.03 -19.66
CA GLY A 134 -14.20 -6.19 -21.04
C GLY A 134 -13.47 -4.95 -21.56
N VAL A 135 -13.98 -3.75 -21.29
CA VAL A 135 -13.33 -2.47 -21.65
C VAL A 135 -12.02 -2.27 -20.87
N LEU A 136 -12.05 -2.53 -19.56
CA LEU A 136 -10.86 -2.46 -18.69
C LEU A 136 -9.76 -3.42 -19.14
N TYR A 137 -10.11 -4.68 -19.43
CA TYR A 137 -9.16 -5.68 -19.93
C TYR A 137 -8.55 -5.23 -21.26
N SER A 138 -9.38 -4.85 -22.23
CA SER A 138 -8.93 -4.38 -23.55
C SER A 138 -7.93 -3.22 -23.47
N LYS A 139 -8.17 -2.23 -22.59
CA LYS A 139 -7.24 -1.11 -22.36
C LYS A 139 -5.98 -1.53 -21.61
N SER A 140 -6.10 -2.43 -20.63
CA SER A 140 -4.97 -2.92 -19.82
C SER A 140 -4.04 -3.86 -20.59
N THR A 141 -4.50 -4.41 -21.71
CA THR A 141 -3.71 -5.26 -22.62
C THR A 141 -3.48 -4.63 -24.00
N ASP A 142 -3.73 -3.33 -24.17
CA ASP A 142 -3.52 -2.62 -25.44
C ASP A 142 -2.04 -2.71 -25.88
N PRO A 143 -1.74 -3.20 -27.11
CA PRO A 143 -0.37 -3.26 -27.61
C PRO A 143 0.38 -1.92 -27.54
N ALA A 144 -0.30 -0.79 -27.72
CA ALA A 144 0.32 0.54 -27.63
C ALA A 144 0.72 0.92 -26.20
N LEU A 145 0.07 0.35 -25.17
CA LEU A 145 0.51 0.44 -23.78
C LEU A 145 1.77 -0.41 -23.56
N GLY A 146 1.80 -1.62 -24.12
CA GLY A 146 2.97 -2.50 -24.11
C GLY A 146 4.19 -1.89 -24.81
N ASP A 147 3.99 -1.22 -25.95
CA ASP A 147 5.04 -0.53 -26.70
C ASP A 147 5.64 0.63 -25.90
N LEU A 148 4.81 1.42 -25.20
CA LEU A 148 5.25 2.49 -24.30
C LEU A 148 6.10 1.94 -23.16
N LEU A 149 5.60 0.91 -22.46
CA LEU A 149 6.33 0.26 -21.37
C LEU A 149 7.64 -0.38 -21.84
N THR A 150 7.65 -0.94 -23.05
CA THR A 150 8.87 -1.52 -23.66
C THR A 150 9.91 -0.45 -23.96
N ARG A 151 9.52 0.71 -24.53
CA ARG A 151 10.46 1.81 -24.78
C ARG A 151 11.01 2.39 -23.48
N LEU A 152 10.14 2.67 -22.51
CA LEU A 152 10.55 3.20 -21.20
C LEU A 152 11.44 2.21 -20.44
N GLY A 153 11.17 0.90 -20.52
CA GLY A 153 12.02 -0.14 -19.92
C GLY A 153 13.39 -0.32 -20.58
N GLN A 154 13.62 0.26 -21.77
CA GLN A 154 14.91 0.25 -22.48
C GLN A 154 15.64 1.61 -22.42
N ALA A 155 14.99 2.65 -21.93
CA ALA A 155 15.52 4.01 -21.89
C ALA A 155 16.30 4.31 -20.61
N ASP A 156 17.13 5.36 -20.66
CA ASP A 156 17.66 5.99 -19.45
C ASP A 156 16.57 6.88 -18.84
N LEU A 157 16.08 6.49 -17.66
CA LEU A 157 15.01 7.21 -16.95
C LEU A 157 15.54 8.34 -16.04
N ALA A 158 16.81 8.75 -16.17
CA ALA A 158 17.39 9.84 -15.38
C ALA A 158 16.67 11.21 -15.57
N GLY A 159 15.91 11.40 -16.65
CA GLY A 159 15.04 12.56 -16.85
C GLY A 159 13.73 12.52 -16.04
N LEU A 160 13.34 11.35 -15.52
CA LEU A 160 12.15 11.15 -14.70
C LEU A 160 12.48 11.21 -13.21
N ASN A 161 11.56 11.73 -12.40
CA ASN A 161 11.66 11.72 -10.94
C ASN A 161 11.35 10.32 -10.36
N ALA A 162 11.60 10.12 -9.06
CA ALA A 162 11.44 8.82 -8.41
C ALA A 162 10.00 8.24 -8.46
N TYR A 163 8.96 9.09 -8.39
CA TYR A 163 7.56 8.66 -8.48
C TYR A 163 7.18 8.26 -9.91
N GLN A 164 7.69 8.97 -10.91
CA GLN A 164 7.52 8.64 -12.32
C GLN A 164 8.23 7.32 -12.67
N GLN A 165 9.50 7.15 -12.25
CA GLN A 165 10.25 5.89 -12.39
C GLN A 165 9.55 4.72 -11.69
N ALA A 166 8.99 4.94 -10.49
CA ALA A 166 8.18 3.93 -9.81
C ALA A 166 6.91 3.59 -10.62
N SER A 167 6.18 4.58 -11.12
CA SER A 167 4.98 4.37 -11.94
C SER A 167 5.27 3.50 -13.18
N VAL A 168 6.39 3.73 -13.87
CA VAL A 168 6.84 2.88 -14.99
C VAL A 168 7.07 1.43 -14.55
N ARG A 169 7.77 1.22 -13.44
CA ARG A 169 8.09 -0.12 -12.91
C ARG A 169 6.83 -0.89 -12.49
N GLU A 170 5.94 -0.26 -11.73
CA GLU A 170 4.70 -0.88 -11.26
C GLU A 170 3.78 -1.19 -12.46
N ALA A 171 3.56 -0.23 -13.37
CA ALA A 171 2.78 -0.45 -14.58
C ALA A 171 3.35 -1.57 -15.46
N SER A 172 4.69 -1.69 -15.55
CA SER A 172 5.36 -2.78 -16.28
C SER A 172 5.09 -4.15 -15.65
N ARG A 173 5.09 -4.25 -14.30
CA ARG A 173 4.73 -5.49 -13.59
C ARG A 173 3.27 -5.84 -13.86
N ASP A 174 2.37 -4.89 -13.73
CA ASP A 174 0.93 -5.14 -13.79
C ASP A 174 0.49 -5.49 -15.22
N PHE A 175 1.07 -4.83 -16.23
CA PHE A 175 0.93 -5.20 -17.64
C PHE A 175 1.46 -6.62 -17.91
N LYS A 176 2.66 -6.97 -17.43
CA LYS A 176 3.22 -8.33 -17.56
C LYS A 176 2.30 -9.37 -16.94
N LYS A 177 1.80 -9.13 -15.71
CA LYS A 177 0.87 -10.06 -15.03
C LYS A 177 -0.42 -10.25 -15.82
N THR A 178 -1.00 -9.16 -16.33
CA THR A 178 -2.28 -9.18 -17.03
C THR A 178 -2.18 -9.87 -18.39
N THR A 179 -1.13 -9.57 -19.17
CA THR A 179 -0.90 -10.14 -20.51
C THR A 179 -0.39 -11.58 -20.50
N ALA A 180 0.07 -12.09 -19.37
CA ALA A 180 0.49 -13.49 -19.24
C ALA A 180 -0.66 -14.50 -19.21
N LEU A 181 -1.90 -14.08 -18.94
CA LEU A 181 -3.05 -14.96 -18.71
C LEU A 181 -3.77 -15.33 -20.02
N SER A 182 -4.22 -16.58 -20.14
CA SER A 182 -5.09 -16.97 -21.25
C SER A 182 -6.55 -16.58 -21.00
N GLU A 183 -7.28 -16.22 -22.07
CA GLU A 183 -8.72 -15.92 -22.03
C GLU A 183 -9.53 -17.12 -21.51
N GLU A 184 -9.09 -18.35 -21.77
CA GLU A 184 -9.66 -19.58 -21.21
C GLU A 184 -9.55 -19.60 -19.68
N LEU A 185 -8.36 -19.35 -19.13
CA LEU A 185 -8.13 -19.36 -17.69
C LEU A 185 -8.91 -18.26 -16.99
N VAL A 186 -8.92 -17.04 -17.54
CA VAL A 186 -9.68 -15.90 -16.98
C VAL A 186 -11.18 -16.21 -16.95
N ARG A 187 -11.76 -16.75 -18.04
CA ARG A 187 -13.17 -17.17 -18.05
C ARG A 187 -13.45 -18.30 -17.06
N ARG A 188 -12.53 -19.26 -16.92
CA ARG A 188 -12.67 -20.38 -15.96
C ARG A 188 -12.60 -19.88 -14.52
N GLU A 189 -11.70 -18.96 -14.17
CA GLU A 189 -11.67 -18.30 -12.87
C GLU A 189 -13.00 -17.55 -12.61
N ALA A 190 -13.49 -16.70 -13.52
CA ALA A 190 -14.76 -15.98 -13.32
C ALA A 190 -15.99 -16.90 -13.11
N GLY A 191 -16.06 -18.00 -13.87
CA GLY A 191 -17.11 -19.01 -13.69
C GLY A 191 -17.01 -19.76 -12.36
N LEU A 192 -15.79 -20.06 -11.91
CA LEU A 192 -15.53 -20.72 -10.63
C LEU A 192 -15.78 -19.81 -9.43
N GLU A 193 -15.54 -18.51 -9.53
CA GLU A 193 -15.84 -17.54 -8.48
C GLU A 193 -17.35 -17.52 -8.19
N THR A 194 -18.15 -17.34 -9.24
CA THR A 194 -19.62 -17.32 -9.17
C THR A 194 -20.19 -18.63 -8.62
N LYS A 195 -19.79 -19.77 -9.21
CA LYS A 195 -20.21 -21.12 -8.78
C LYS A 195 -19.72 -21.44 -7.37
N GLY A 196 -18.49 -21.04 -7.04
CA GLY A 196 -17.82 -21.26 -5.76
C GLY A 196 -18.52 -20.54 -4.62
N TYR A 197 -18.83 -19.25 -4.79
CA TYR A 197 -19.57 -18.48 -3.79
C TYR A 197 -20.96 -19.09 -3.53
N ALA A 198 -21.74 -19.35 -4.58
CA ALA A 198 -23.07 -19.95 -4.45
C ALA A 198 -23.02 -21.33 -3.76
N THR A 199 -22.05 -22.17 -4.12
CA THR A 199 -21.84 -23.48 -3.49
C THR A 199 -21.42 -23.35 -2.03
N TRP A 200 -20.50 -22.42 -1.72
CA TRP A 200 -20.03 -22.16 -0.35
C TRP A 200 -21.15 -21.69 0.57
N VAL A 201 -22.05 -20.80 0.11
CA VAL A 201 -23.20 -20.34 0.91
C VAL A 201 -24.07 -21.53 1.36
N GLN A 202 -24.39 -22.45 0.44
CA GLN A 202 -25.19 -23.64 0.75
C GLN A 202 -24.42 -24.63 1.63
N ALA A 203 -23.16 -24.93 1.28
CA ALA A 203 -22.29 -25.83 2.03
C ALA A 203 -22.08 -25.37 3.48
N ARG A 204 -21.86 -24.06 3.70
CA ARG A 204 -21.71 -23.46 5.04
C ARG A 204 -23.01 -23.56 5.85
N LYS A 205 -24.17 -23.32 5.22
CA LYS A 205 -25.49 -23.46 5.85
C LYS A 205 -25.79 -24.92 6.23
N ALA A 206 -25.45 -25.86 5.36
CA ALA A 206 -25.60 -27.30 5.59
C ALA A 206 -24.53 -27.90 6.52
N LYS A 207 -23.43 -27.18 6.77
CA LYS A 207 -22.18 -27.68 7.40
C LYS A 207 -21.55 -28.86 6.63
N ASP A 208 -21.77 -28.92 5.32
CA ASP A 208 -21.34 -30.02 4.47
C ASP A 208 -20.09 -29.64 3.64
N TRP A 209 -18.93 -30.15 4.07
CA TRP A 209 -17.67 -29.99 3.36
C TRP A 209 -17.64 -30.69 1.99
N SER A 210 -18.36 -31.80 1.83
CA SER A 210 -18.35 -32.60 0.61
C SER A 210 -18.91 -31.84 -0.59
N MET A 211 -19.88 -30.93 -0.35
CA MET A 211 -20.41 -30.02 -1.36
C MET A 211 -19.36 -29.04 -1.91
N PHE A 212 -18.50 -28.49 -1.05
CA PHE A 212 -17.57 -27.42 -1.43
C PHE A 212 -16.19 -27.94 -1.88
N SER A 213 -15.73 -29.05 -1.32
CA SER A 213 -14.38 -29.58 -1.58
C SER A 213 -14.02 -29.84 -3.06
N PRO A 214 -14.94 -30.22 -3.97
CA PRO A 214 -14.62 -30.35 -5.39
C PRO A 214 -14.37 -28.99 -6.05
N VAL A 215 -15.19 -27.98 -5.74
CA VAL A 215 -15.05 -26.63 -6.30
C VAL A 215 -13.79 -25.96 -5.79
N LEU A 216 -13.45 -26.12 -4.51
CA LEU A 216 -12.19 -25.62 -3.96
C LEU A 216 -10.96 -26.28 -4.62
N ARG A 217 -11.03 -27.58 -4.94
CA ARG A 217 -9.95 -28.28 -5.66
C ARG A 217 -9.76 -27.72 -7.07
N GLU A 218 -10.85 -27.43 -7.75
CA GLU A 218 -10.84 -26.80 -9.08
C GLU A 218 -10.24 -25.37 -8.99
N TRP A 219 -10.66 -24.58 -8.01
CA TRP A 219 -10.11 -23.25 -7.72
C TRP A 219 -8.60 -23.27 -7.45
N VAL A 220 -8.12 -24.13 -6.55
CA VAL A 220 -6.69 -24.25 -6.24
C VAL A 220 -5.87 -24.70 -7.46
N THR A 221 -6.46 -25.52 -8.34
CA THR A 221 -5.82 -25.90 -9.62
C THR A 221 -5.69 -24.69 -10.54
N ALA A 222 -6.77 -23.93 -10.75
CA ALA A 222 -6.77 -22.72 -11.58
C ALA A 222 -5.80 -21.65 -11.07
N ARG A 223 -5.76 -21.40 -9.75
CA ARG A 223 -4.80 -20.46 -9.14
C ARG A 223 -3.33 -20.89 -9.36
N LYS A 224 -3.04 -22.20 -9.34
CA LYS A 224 -1.68 -22.72 -9.65
C LYS A 224 -1.32 -22.56 -11.12
N GLU A 225 -2.26 -22.79 -12.04
CA GLU A 225 -2.06 -22.52 -13.47
C GLU A 225 -1.79 -21.03 -13.72
N ARG A 226 -2.54 -20.13 -13.07
CA ARG A 226 -2.31 -18.68 -13.13
C ARG A 226 -0.91 -18.30 -12.66
N ALA A 227 -0.47 -18.85 -11.53
CA ALA A 227 0.89 -18.61 -11.04
C ALA A 227 1.97 -19.07 -12.04
N ALA A 228 1.79 -20.24 -12.67
CA ALA A 228 2.72 -20.74 -13.67
C ALA A 228 2.73 -19.90 -14.97
N MET A 229 1.59 -19.34 -15.38
CA MET A 229 1.52 -18.40 -16.51
C MET A 229 2.27 -17.10 -16.22
N ILE A 230 2.10 -16.53 -15.01
CA ILE A 230 2.75 -15.26 -14.61
C ILE A 230 4.28 -15.43 -14.43
N ASP A 231 4.71 -16.46 -13.69
CA ASP A 231 6.12 -16.72 -13.39
C ASP A 231 6.37 -18.18 -12.94
N ALA A 232 6.48 -19.10 -13.90
CA ALA A 232 6.81 -20.51 -13.64
C ALA A 232 8.16 -20.76 -12.94
N SER A 233 9.02 -19.75 -12.77
CA SER A 233 10.30 -19.89 -12.06
C SER A 233 10.19 -19.82 -10.54
N LYS A 234 9.03 -19.40 -10.02
CA LYS A 234 8.79 -19.16 -8.59
C LYS A 234 7.81 -20.16 -7.98
N PRO A 235 7.83 -20.34 -6.64
CA PRO A 235 6.78 -21.06 -5.93
C PRO A 235 5.40 -20.43 -6.23
N PRO A 236 4.36 -21.22 -6.57
CA PRO A 236 3.06 -20.66 -6.91
C PRO A 236 2.45 -19.74 -5.84
N TYR A 237 2.72 -20.01 -4.55
CA TYR A 237 2.23 -19.15 -3.48
C TYR A 237 2.83 -17.74 -3.54
N ASP A 238 4.14 -17.61 -3.80
CA ASP A 238 4.84 -16.32 -3.83
C ASP A 238 4.38 -15.46 -5.01
N VAL A 239 4.12 -16.09 -6.17
CA VAL A 239 3.58 -15.40 -7.36
C VAL A 239 2.20 -14.80 -7.08
N LEU A 240 1.36 -15.50 -6.32
CA LEU A 240 0.00 -15.05 -6.00
C LEU A 240 -0.04 -14.13 -4.76
N ALA A 241 0.90 -14.25 -3.84
CA ALA A 241 1.04 -13.35 -2.69
C ALA A 241 1.47 -11.93 -3.14
N ASP A 242 2.27 -11.85 -4.21
CA ASP A 242 2.67 -10.60 -4.86
C ASP A 242 1.48 -9.81 -5.46
N ASP A 243 0.32 -10.43 -5.69
CA ASP A 243 -0.93 -9.71 -6.04
C ASP A 243 -1.51 -8.91 -4.86
N TYR A 244 -1.20 -9.31 -3.61
CA TYR A 244 -1.70 -8.66 -2.40
C TYR A 244 -0.66 -7.75 -1.74
N SER A 245 0.63 -8.06 -1.85
CA SER A 245 1.72 -7.22 -1.32
C SER A 245 3.01 -7.52 -2.10
N ALA A 246 3.50 -6.53 -2.84
CA ALA A 246 4.63 -6.71 -3.74
C ALA A 246 5.88 -7.23 -3.02
N GLY A 247 6.49 -8.29 -3.55
CA GLY A 247 7.66 -8.96 -2.98
C GLY A 247 7.39 -9.85 -1.77
N LEU A 248 6.13 -10.04 -1.35
CA LEU A 248 5.80 -10.95 -0.25
C LEU A 248 6.04 -12.42 -0.64
N THR A 249 6.70 -13.18 0.23
CA THR A 249 7.01 -14.60 0.02
C THR A 249 6.58 -15.43 1.23
N ALA A 250 6.32 -16.72 1.00
CA ALA A 250 6.05 -17.70 2.05
C ALA A 250 7.19 -17.75 3.09
N ALA A 251 8.45 -17.60 2.66
CA ALA A 251 9.60 -17.54 3.55
C ALA A 251 9.54 -16.34 4.51
N ARG A 252 9.21 -15.14 4.01
CA ARG A 252 9.07 -13.95 4.86
C ARG A 252 7.86 -14.04 5.80
N ILE A 253 6.76 -14.64 5.36
CA ILE A 253 5.59 -14.88 6.23
C ILE A 253 5.96 -15.85 7.36
N GLN A 254 6.67 -16.94 7.05
CA GLN A 254 7.11 -17.93 8.02
C GLN A 254 8.00 -17.32 9.10
N GLU A 255 8.98 -16.50 8.71
CA GLU A 255 9.87 -15.76 9.61
C GLU A 255 9.10 -14.92 10.63
N VAL A 256 8.17 -14.08 10.16
CA VAL A 256 7.33 -13.23 11.02
C VAL A 256 6.42 -14.08 11.91
N PHE A 257 5.85 -15.16 11.38
CA PHE A 257 4.95 -16.03 12.15
C PHE A 257 5.68 -16.78 13.26
N ASP A 258 6.94 -17.16 13.09
CA ASP A 258 7.70 -17.85 14.13
C ASP A 258 8.18 -16.90 15.23
N GLU A 259 8.52 -15.65 14.90
CA GLU A 259 8.74 -14.59 15.89
C GLU A 259 7.46 -14.32 16.70
N VAL A 260 6.32 -14.10 16.02
CA VAL A 260 5.02 -13.85 16.69
C VAL A 260 4.60 -15.02 17.59
N LYS A 261 4.75 -16.27 17.14
CA LYS A 261 4.44 -17.45 17.98
C LYS A 261 5.29 -17.50 19.25
N THR A 262 6.58 -17.15 19.14
CA THR A 262 7.54 -17.20 20.26
C THR A 262 7.11 -16.31 21.42
N GLY A 263 6.53 -15.14 21.14
CA GLY A 263 5.95 -14.27 22.18
C GLY A 263 4.49 -14.59 22.53
N LEU A 264 3.63 -14.74 21.51
CA LEU A 264 2.17 -14.78 21.69
C LEU A 264 1.67 -16.10 22.29
N VAL A 265 2.26 -17.25 21.94
CA VAL A 265 1.79 -18.54 22.45
C VAL A 265 2.03 -18.70 23.96
N PRO A 266 3.22 -18.40 24.52
CA PRO A 266 3.42 -18.39 25.96
C PRO A 266 2.55 -17.36 26.68
N PHE A 267 2.39 -16.15 26.12
CA PHE A 267 1.56 -15.11 26.72
C PHE A 267 0.07 -15.52 26.80
N LEU A 268 -0.47 -16.14 25.76
CA LEU A 268 -1.84 -16.68 25.78
C LEU A 268 -2.00 -17.86 26.76
N ALA A 269 -0.95 -18.65 26.98
CA ALA A 269 -0.98 -19.70 28.01
C ALA A 269 -1.02 -19.09 29.42
N GLU A 270 -0.17 -18.09 29.69
CA GLU A 270 -0.16 -17.37 30.99
C GLU A 270 -1.48 -16.64 31.26
N LEU A 271 -2.06 -15.97 30.26
CA LEU A 271 -3.37 -15.32 30.39
C LEU A 271 -4.50 -16.31 30.70
N ARG A 272 -4.43 -17.54 30.18
CA ARG A 272 -5.43 -18.59 30.47
C ARG A 272 -5.26 -19.21 31.85
N GLU A 273 -4.04 -19.26 32.37
CA GLU A 273 -3.73 -19.82 33.69
C GLU A 273 -3.98 -18.80 34.81
N LYS A 274 -3.61 -17.53 34.59
CA LYS A 274 -3.50 -16.50 35.65
C LYS A 274 -4.28 -15.22 35.36
N GLY A 275 -4.83 -15.05 34.16
CA GLY A 275 -5.54 -13.85 33.77
C GLY A 275 -6.94 -13.77 34.37
N THR A 276 -7.34 -12.57 34.79
CA THR A 276 -8.71 -12.28 35.21
C THR A 276 -9.44 -11.61 34.04
N ALA A 277 -10.59 -12.16 33.62
CA ALA A 277 -11.43 -11.50 32.63
C ALA A 277 -11.98 -10.18 33.17
N PRO A 278 -11.97 -9.07 32.40
CA PRO A 278 -12.65 -7.84 32.78
C PRO A 278 -14.17 -8.05 32.74
N ASP A 279 -14.90 -7.24 33.50
CA ASP A 279 -16.36 -7.14 33.35
C ASP A 279 -16.69 -6.34 32.08
N ASP A 280 -17.22 -7.05 31.08
CA ASP A 280 -17.66 -6.53 29.78
C ASP A 280 -19.20 -6.54 29.65
N SER A 281 -19.94 -6.83 30.72
CA SER A 281 -21.41 -6.97 30.68
C SER A 281 -22.11 -5.70 30.20
N TRP A 282 -21.61 -4.53 30.60
CA TRP A 282 -22.07 -3.20 30.18
C TRP A 282 -21.84 -2.86 28.70
N LEU A 283 -21.07 -3.69 27.97
CA LEU A 283 -20.91 -3.58 26.51
C LEU A 283 -22.02 -4.32 25.74
N LYS A 284 -22.89 -5.04 26.45
CA LYS A 284 -24.07 -5.75 25.92
C LYS A 284 -25.35 -5.13 26.48
N GLY A 285 -26.39 -4.99 25.69
CA GLY A 285 -27.59 -4.25 26.10
C GLY A 285 -28.59 -4.01 24.99
N ASP A 286 -29.32 -2.90 25.06
CA ASP A 286 -30.17 -2.40 23.97
C ASP A 286 -29.60 -1.06 23.46
N PHE A 287 -28.72 -1.17 22.47
CA PHE A 287 -28.03 -0.04 21.84
C PHE A 287 -28.71 0.32 20.53
N ASP A 288 -29.51 1.39 20.55
CA ASP A 288 -30.14 1.94 19.36
C ASP A 288 -29.12 2.14 18.21
N THR A 289 -29.43 1.60 17.03
CA THR A 289 -28.49 1.54 15.91
C THR A 289 -28.32 2.87 15.20
N GLU A 290 -29.30 3.78 15.25
CA GLU A 290 -29.15 5.13 14.69
C GLU A 290 -28.20 5.97 15.55
N LYS A 291 -28.30 5.84 16.89
CA LYS A 291 -27.32 6.41 17.82
C LYS A 291 -25.92 5.82 17.65
N GLN A 292 -25.81 4.49 17.44
CA GLN A 292 -24.51 3.88 17.12
C GLN A 292 -23.92 4.48 15.83
N ALA A 293 -24.74 4.67 14.79
CA ALA A 293 -24.30 5.28 13.53
C ALA A 293 -23.84 6.74 13.71
N GLY A 294 -24.60 7.55 14.46
CA GLY A 294 -24.21 8.92 14.80
C GLY A 294 -22.89 8.99 15.56
N LEU A 295 -22.73 8.17 16.61
CA LEU A 295 -21.50 8.11 17.40
C LEU A 295 -20.30 7.65 16.54
N CYS A 296 -20.47 6.64 15.69
CA CYS A 296 -19.40 6.16 14.81
C CYS A 296 -18.99 7.22 13.79
N ARG A 297 -19.93 7.98 13.24
CA ARG A 297 -19.65 9.12 12.34
C ARG A 297 -18.85 10.21 13.07
N ASP A 298 -19.26 10.59 14.27
CA ASP A 298 -18.56 11.60 15.08
C ASP A 298 -17.13 11.17 15.45
N ILE A 299 -16.93 9.88 15.78
CA ILE A 299 -15.61 9.31 16.02
C ILE A 299 -14.76 9.38 14.75
N SER A 300 -15.31 8.97 13.60
CA SER A 300 -14.58 8.93 12.32
C SER A 300 -14.09 10.33 11.93
N VAL A 301 -14.95 11.35 12.06
CA VAL A 301 -14.58 12.76 11.85
C VAL A 301 -13.52 13.23 12.84
N ALA A 302 -13.62 12.84 14.11
CA ALA A 302 -12.62 13.21 15.13
C ALA A 302 -11.27 12.52 14.94
N LEU A 303 -11.21 11.38 14.24
CA LEU A 303 -9.98 10.74 13.79
C LEU A 303 -9.38 11.39 12.53
N GLY A 304 -10.15 12.25 11.85
CA GLY A 304 -9.72 13.02 10.68
C GLY A 304 -10.38 12.65 9.35
N PHE A 305 -11.41 11.79 9.34
CA PHE A 305 -12.09 11.42 8.10
C PHE A 305 -12.79 12.63 7.47
N ASP A 306 -12.47 12.91 6.21
CA ASP A 306 -13.01 14.03 5.45
C ASP A 306 -14.35 13.64 4.81
N LEU A 307 -15.42 14.32 5.24
CA LEU A 307 -16.78 14.14 4.74
C LEU A 307 -17.07 14.85 3.42
N GLU A 308 -16.20 15.76 2.96
CA GLU A 308 -16.27 16.32 1.62
C GLU A 308 -15.65 15.37 0.59
N LYS A 309 -14.69 14.54 1.02
CA LYS A 309 -14.02 13.49 0.23
C LYS A 309 -14.55 12.08 0.49
N GLY A 310 -15.73 11.93 1.09
CA GLY A 310 -16.20 10.59 1.47
C GLY A 310 -17.52 10.49 2.21
N ARG A 311 -17.97 9.25 2.45
CA ARG A 311 -19.21 8.94 3.17
C ARG A 311 -19.15 7.63 3.96
N LEU A 312 -20.03 7.52 4.95
CA LEU A 312 -20.23 6.33 5.78
C LEU A 312 -21.64 5.78 5.54
N ASP A 313 -21.74 4.46 5.37
CA ASP A 313 -22.98 3.74 5.10
C ASP A 313 -23.11 2.47 5.96
N VAL A 314 -24.26 1.80 5.87
CA VAL A 314 -24.50 0.51 6.54
C VAL A 314 -24.51 -0.60 5.50
N SER A 315 -23.85 -1.72 5.81
CA SER A 315 -23.85 -2.94 4.98
C SER A 315 -23.86 -4.20 5.85
N VAL A 316 -23.92 -5.38 5.22
CA VAL A 316 -23.86 -6.68 5.92
C VAL A 316 -22.44 -7.02 6.40
N HIS A 317 -21.44 -6.50 5.69
CA HIS A 317 -20.02 -6.76 5.91
C HIS A 317 -19.26 -5.44 5.75
N PRO A 318 -18.69 -4.86 6.82
CA PRO A 318 -17.87 -3.65 6.73
C PRO A 318 -16.79 -3.77 5.66
N PHE A 319 -16.57 -2.67 4.94
CA PHE A 319 -15.52 -2.51 3.94
C PHE A 319 -15.31 -1.04 3.62
N THR A 320 -14.11 -0.72 3.15
CA THR A 320 -13.73 0.56 2.55
C THR A 320 -13.53 0.40 1.05
N GLY A 321 -13.93 1.41 0.28
CA GLY A 321 -13.84 1.46 -1.17
C GLY A 321 -14.21 2.85 -1.68
N GLY A 322 -14.83 2.94 -2.86
CA GLY A 322 -15.21 4.21 -3.48
C GLY A 322 -14.74 4.30 -4.94
N SER A 323 -14.55 5.51 -5.45
CA SER A 323 -14.07 5.73 -6.84
C SER A 323 -12.63 6.27 -6.95
N GLY A 324 -12.08 6.80 -5.86
CA GLY A 324 -10.74 7.39 -5.82
C GLY A 324 -10.46 8.11 -4.49
N PRO A 325 -9.30 8.77 -4.33
CA PRO A 325 -8.88 9.39 -3.07
C PRO A 325 -9.78 10.57 -2.61
N THR A 326 -10.63 11.10 -3.50
CA THR A 326 -11.59 12.18 -3.21
C THR A 326 -13.06 11.71 -3.15
N ASP A 327 -13.31 10.40 -3.27
CA ASP A 327 -14.61 9.76 -3.03
C ASP A 327 -14.35 8.40 -2.37
N VAL A 328 -13.92 8.46 -1.12
CA VAL A 328 -13.60 7.31 -0.26
C VAL A 328 -14.82 6.99 0.59
N ARG A 329 -15.34 5.77 0.44
CA ARG A 329 -16.57 5.32 1.10
C ARG A 329 -16.25 4.18 2.03
N MET A 330 -16.80 4.22 3.23
CA MET A 330 -16.75 3.10 4.16
C MET A 330 -18.16 2.62 4.52
N THR A 331 -18.28 1.34 4.83
CA THR A 331 -19.50 0.76 5.39
C THR A 331 -19.20 0.15 6.74
N THR A 332 -20.14 0.24 7.67
CA THR A 332 -20.08 -0.46 8.96
C THR A 332 -21.36 -1.26 9.17
N ARG A 333 -21.43 -2.03 10.27
CA ARG A 333 -22.64 -2.73 10.69
C ARG A 333 -22.82 -2.60 12.20
N PHE A 334 -24.07 -2.60 12.62
CA PHE A 334 -24.45 -2.47 14.02
C PHE A 334 -25.17 -3.72 14.50
N LYS A 335 -25.03 -4.03 15.79
CA LYS A 335 -25.87 -4.99 16.49
C LYS A 335 -26.57 -4.26 17.61
N LYS A 336 -27.85 -4.52 17.80
CA LYS A 336 -28.62 -3.90 18.89
C LYS A 336 -28.08 -4.36 20.25
N GLU A 337 -27.56 -5.57 20.30
CA GLU A 337 -27.11 -6.27 21.49
C GLU A 337 -25.66 -5.96 21.89
N ASP A 338 -24.91 -5.20 21.08
CA ASP A 338 -23.45 -5.02 21.24
C ASP A 338 -22.97 -3.69 20.64
N VAL A 339 -22.52 -2.77 21.48
CA VAL A 339 -22.02 -1.45 21.07
C VAL A 339 -20.58 -1.49 20.50
N THR A 340 -19.83 -2.57 20.78
CA THR A 340 -18.40 -2.62 20.43
C THR A 340 -18.16 -2.85 18.96
N GLU A 341 -18.94 -3.74 18.34
CA GLU A 341 -18.70 -4.20 16.97
C GLU A 341 -18.83 -3.07 15.94
N GLY A 342 -19.85 -2.22 16.10
CA GLY A 342 -20.04 -1.06 15.24
C GLY A 342 -18.94 -0.01 15.37
N ILE A 343 -18.49 0.25 16.61
CA ILE A 343 -17.45 1.24 16.91
C ILE A 343 -16.08 0.76 16.42
N THR A 344 -15.67 -0.47 16.78
CA THR A 344 -14.36 -0.99 16.35
C THR A 344 -14.33 -1.20 14.84
N GLY A 345 -15.44 -1.66 14.23
CA GLY A 345 -15.59 -1.74 12.79
C GLY A 345 -15.46 -0.39 12.10
N ALA A 346 -16.20 0.63 12.56
CA ALA A 346 -16.12 1.98 11.99
C ALA A 346 -14.71 2.60 12.12
N ILE A 347 -14.00 2.37 13.23
CA ILE A 347 -12.62 2.86 13.40
C ILE A 347 -11.63 2.09 12.51
N HIS A 348 -11.80 0.78 12.36
CA HIS A 348 -11.00 -0.05 11.46
C HIS A 348 -11.12 0.46 10.01
N GLU A 349 -12.35 0.64 9.52
CA GLU A 349 -12.61 1.19 8.18
C GLU A 349 -12.17 2.66 8.06
N THR A 350 -12.31 3.47 9.11
CA THR A 350 -11.74 4.83 9.14
C THR A 350 -10.23 4.80 8.92
N GLY A 351 -9.52 3.81 9.47
CA GLY A 351 -8.07 3.70 9.27
C GLY A 351 -7.66 3.36 7.84
N HIS A 352 -8.45 2.53 7.14
CA HIS A 352 -8.33 2.37 5.69
C HIS A 352 -8.65 3.65 4.93
N ALA A 353 -9.76 4.31 5.28
CA ALA A 353 -10.24 5.49 4.58
C ALA A 353 -9.29 6.69 4.72
N LEU A 354 -8.66 6.87 5.89
CA LEU A 354 -7.62 7.87 6.13
C LEU A 354 -6.37 7.61 5.28
N TYR A 355 -6.05 6.35 4.98
CA TYR A 355 -4.94 6.03 4.08
C TYR A 355 -5.29 6.43 2.64
N GLU A 356 -6.49 6.05 2.17
CA GLU A 356 -6.95 6.38 0.81
C GLU A 356 -7.12 7.90 0.60
N GLN A 357 -7.69 8.63 1.57
CA GLN A 357 -7.79 10.10 1.54
C GLN A 357 -6.42 10.80 1.68
N GLY A 358 -5.43 10.12 2.26
CA GLY A 358 -4.05 10.58 2.40
C GLY A 358 -3.13 10.26 1.21
N ARG A 359 -3.65 9.65 0.13
CA ARG A 359 -2.87 9.33 -1.08
C ARG A 359 -2.39 10.59 -1.79
N ASN A 360 -1.27 10.46 -2.52
CA ASN A 360 -0.68 11.59 -3.23
C ASN A 360 -1.52 11.97 -4.47
N GLU A 361 -2.21 13.10 -4.39
CA GLU A 361 -3.05 13.67 -5.45
C GLU A 361 -2.26 14.07 -6.71
N GLU A 362 -0.96 14.41 -6.60
CA GLU A 362 -0.09 14.77 -7.74
C GLU A 362 0.03 13.63 -8.77
N TYR A 363 -0.01 12.38 -8.28
CA TYR A 363 0.12 11.16 -9.09
C TYR A 363 -1.19 10.37 -9.16
N ASP A 364 -2.35 11.01 -8.92
CA ASP A 364 -3.64 10.30 -8.98
C ASP A 364 -3.87 9.63 -10.35
N GLY A 365 -4.50 8.46 -10.32
CA GLY A 365 -4.65 7.56 -11.46
C GLY A 365 -3.37 6.87 -11.94
N LEU A 366 -2.22 7.05 -11.26
CA LEU A 366 -0.99 6.30 -11.52
C LEU A 366 -0.72 5.26 -10.41
N PRO A 367 -0.06 4.12 -10.72
CA PRO A 367 0.21 3.07 -9.74
C PRO A 367 0.93 3.54 -8.49
N VAL A 368 1.81 4.55 -8.59
CA VAL A 368 2.57 5.07 -7.43
C VAL A 368 1.70 5.82 -6.41
N SER A 369 0.49 6.25 -6.78
CA SER A 369 -0.47 6.84 -5.86
C SER A 369 -1.31 5.79 -5.12
N GLN A 370 -1.39 4.55 -5.63
CA GLN A 370 -2.21 3.49 -5.03
C GLN A 370 -1.67 3.01 -3.68
N ALA A 371 -2.53 2.36 -2.89
CA ALA A 371 -2.12 1.67 -1.67
C ALA A 371 -0.96 0.70 -1.91
N ALA A 372 0.01 0.70 -1.00
CA ALA A 372 1.23 -0.12 -1.07
C ALA A 372 0.99 -1.60 -0.68
N GLY A 373 -0.07 -2.19 -1.23
CA GLY A 373 -0.55 -3.53 -0.93
C GLY A 373 -1.35 -3.64 0.37
N MET A 374 -2.06 -4.76 0.51
CA MET A 374 -2.92 -5.08 1.65
C MET A 374 -2.17 -5.03 2.98
N ALA A 375 -0.90 -5.44 3.06
CA ALA A 375 -0.15 -5.40 4.32
C ALA A 375 0.01 -3.96 4.87
N ILE A 376 0.21 -2.97 3.99
CA ILE A 376 0.25 -1.57 4.40
C ILE A 376 -1.15 -1.03 4.63
N HIS A 377 -2.13 -1.38 3.80
CA HIS A 377 -3.52 -0.95 3.96
C HIS A 377 -4.12 -1.43 5.31
N GLU A 378 -3.89 -2.68 5.69
CA GLU A 378 -4.23 -3.26 7.00
C GLU A 378 -3.39 -2.73 8.16
N SER A 379 -2.16 -2.28 7.90
CA SER A 379 -1.37 -1.62 8.95
C SER A 379 -2.04 -0.32 9.42
N GLN A 380 -2.77 0.37 8.53
CA GLN A 380 -3.47 1.61 8.87
C GLN A 380 -4.78 1.32 9.63
N SER A 381 -5.62 0.40 9.16
CA SER A 381 -6.83 0.00 9.89
C SER A 381 -6.52 -0.53 11.29
N LEU A 382 -5.53 -1.43 11.42
CA LEU A 382 -5.13 -1.99 12.70
C LEU A 382 -4.39 -0.99 13.60
N LEU A 383 -3.72 0.03 13.07
CA LEU A 383 -3.16 1.12 13.87
C LEU A 383 -4.29 1.89 14.55
N TRP A 384 -5.32 2.30 13.81
CA TRP A 384 -6.44 3.04 14.38
C TRP A 384 -7.34 2.16 15.28
N GLU A 385 -7.64 0.93 14.87
CA GLU A 385 -8.45 0.00 15.67
C GLU A 385 -7.70 -0.47 16.93
N ARG A 386 -6.50 -1.04 16.80
CA ARG A 386 -5.82 -1.75 17.89
C ARG A 386 -4.90 -0.86 18.72
N MET A 387 -4.18 0.06 18.09
CA MET A 387 -3.20 0.90 18.81
C MET A 387 -3.84 2.19 19.35
N VAL A 388 -4.80 2.78 18.63
CA VAL A 388 -5.52 3.98 19.08
C VAL A 388 -6.77 3.61 19.87
N ALA A 389 -7.76 2.91 19.28
CA ALA A 389 -9.07 2.76 19.93
C ALA A 389 -9.06 1.94 21.23
N LEU A 390 -8.24 0.88 21.29
CA LEU A 390 -8.09 0.05 22.50
C LEU A 390 -7.14 0.66 23.55
N SER A 391 -6.68 1.90 23.36
CA SER A 391 -5.81 2.59 24.32
C SER A 391 -6.59 3.23 25.48
N LEU A 392 -5.93 3.39 26.63
CA LEU A 392 -6.50 4.11 27.78
C LEU A 392 -6.82 5.59 27.49
N PRO A 393 -5.99 6.36 26.75
CA PRO A 393 -6.35 7.72 26.33
C PRO A 393 -7.64 7.76 25.48
N PHE A 394 -7.79 6.87 24.49
CA PHE A 394 -9.00 6.83 23.67
C PHE A 394 -10.22 6.39 24.47
N SER A 395 -10.06 5.42 25.37
CA SER A 395 -11.13 4.99 26.29
C SER A 395 -11.67 6.15 27.15
N ARG A 396 -10.81 7.09 27.57
CA ARG A 396 -11.20 8.30 28.31
C ARG A 396 -11.95 9.33 27.44
N TYR A 397 -11.66 9.38 26.14
CA TYR A 397 -12.39 10.19 25.17
C TYR A 397 -13.77 9.57 24.82
N LEU A 398 -13.82 8.24 24.68
CA LEU A 398 -15.01 7.51 24.25
C LEU A 398 -16.07 7.37 25.35
N LEU A 399 -15.66 7.10 26.61
CA LEU A 399 -16.58 6.79 27.70
C LEU A 399 -17.63 7.89 27.98
N PRO A 400 -17.32 9.21 27.96
CA PRO A 400 -18.34 10.25 28.07
C PRO A 400 -19.37 10.22 26.94
N LYS A 401 -18.93 10.00 25.70
CA LYS A 401 -19.80 9.94 24.50
C LYS A 401 -20.71 8.72 24.49
N LEU A 402 -20.21 7.58 24.97
CA LEU A 402 -21.02 6.38 25.21
C LEU A 402 -22.14 6.66 26.22
N ARG A 403 -21.84 7.31 27.35
CA ARG A 403 -22.84 7.67 28.37
C ARG A 403 -23.88 8.69 27.88
N GLU A 404 -23.47 9.62 27.03
CA GLU A 404 -24.37 10.60 26.41
C GLU A 404 -25.34 9.94 25.42
N SER A 405 -24.84 9.02 24.60
CA SER A 405 -25.64 8.27 23.63
C SER A 405 -26.54 7.24 24.32
N PHE A 406 -25.99 6.54 25.31
CA PHE A 406 -26.55 5.39 26.00
C PHE A 406 -26.41 5.58 27.53
N PRO A 407 -27.36 6.30 28.17
CA PRO A 407 -27.30 6.61 29.61
C PRO A 407 -27.86 5.51 30.53
N GLY A 408 -28.29 4.38 29.98
CA GLY A 408 -28.93 3.26 30.69
C GLY A 408 -27.99 2.12 31.05
#